data_AF-A0A6P0VB00-F1
#
_entry.id   AF-A0A6P0VB00-F1
#
_cell.length_a   1.000
_cell.length_b   1.000
_cell.length_c   1.000
_cell.angle_alpha   90.00
_cell.angle_beta   90.00
_cell.angle_gamma   90.00
#
_symmetry.space_group_name_H-M   'P 1'
#
loop_
_entity.id
_entity.type
_entity.pdbx_description
1 polymer ?
#
loop_
_entity_poly.entity_id
_entity_poly.type
_entity_poly.pdbx_seq_one_letter_code
_entity_poly.pdbx_strand_id
1 'polypeptide(L)' 'MDVVREIVVSAPGLGEKIKKAREKDTRSVQVLATLAQISTAYWYFIEQEKRSSITEENLRNIEKVLGVNFGVKFPD' A
#
# COMPACT_ATOMS: atom_id res chain seq x y z
N MET A 1 -25.94 -9.47 -15.22
CA MET A 1 -26.13 -9.86 -13.81
C MET A 1 -24.80 -10.41 -13.41
N ASP A 2 -24.15 -9.73 -12.48
CA ASP A 2 -22.70 -9.84 -12.38
C ASP A 2 -22.35 -10.59 -11.10
N VAL A 3 -21.30 -11.41 -11.18
CA VAL A 3 -20.78 -12.21 -10.08
C VAL A 3 -19.40 -11.68 -9.73
N VAL A 4 -19.20 -11.34 -8.45
CA VAL A 4 -17.92 -10.80 -7.94
C VAL A 4 -17.33 -11.77 -6.91
N ARG A 5 -16.02 -11.98 -6.99
CA ARG A 5 -15.21 -12.66 -5.97
C ARG A 5 -14.24 -11.67 -5.36
N GLU A 6 -14.24 -11.56 -4.04
CA GLU A 6 -13.30 -10.74 -3.29
C GLU A 6 -12.45 -11.65 -2.39
N ILE A 7 -11.15 -11.36 -2.30
CA ILE A 7 -10.19 -12.09 -1.48
C ILE A 7 -9.52 -11.08 -0.55
N VAL A 8 -9.64 -11.31 0.76
CA VAL A 8 -9.07 -10.45 1.80
C VAL A 8 -7.99 -11.22 2.54
N VAL A 9 -6.79 -10.65 2.61
CA VAL A 9 -5.65 -11.22 3.33
C VAL A 9 -5.23 -10.28 4.45
N SER A 10 -5.13 -10.81 5.67
CA SER A 10 -4.66 -10.06 6.83
C SER A 10 -3.14 -9.84 6.76
N ALA A 11 -2.74 -8.58 6.72
CA ALA A 11 -1.33 -8.17 6.74
C ALA A 11 -1.08 -7.19 7.91
N PRO A 12 -1.10 -7.65 9.17
CA PRO A 12 -0.90 -6.78 10.33
C PRO A 12 0.50 -6.13 10.30
N GLY A 13 0.57 -4.85 10.64
CA GLY A 13 1.81 -4.08 10.64
C GLY A 13 2.32 -3.69 9.24
N LEU A 14 1.49 -3.85 8.20
CA LEU A 14 1.83 -3.43 6.85
C LEU A 14 2.04 -1.91 6.77
N GLY A 15 1.24 -1.12 7.49
CA GLY A 15 1.39 0.34 7.51
C GLY A 15 2.76 0.77 8.04
N GLU A 16 3.20 0.15 9.13
CA GLU A 16 4.52 0.40 9.72
C GLU A 16 5.67 -0.06 8.82
N LYS A 17 5.52 -1.19 8.11
CA LYS A 17 6.51 -1.65 7.12
C LYS A 17 6.64 -0.67 5.95
N ILE A 18 5.52 -0.16 5.44
CA ILE A 18 5.49 0.86 4.38
C ILE A 18 6.19 2.13 4.86
N LYS A 19 5.87 2.59 6.07
CA LYS A 19 6.48 3.77 6.68
C LYS A 19 8.00 3.63 6.79
N LYS A 20 8.49 2.50 7.30
CA LYS A 20 9.94 2.23 7.41
C LYS A 20 10.65 2.18 6.06
N ALA A 21 9.99 1.68 5.02
CA ALA A 21 10.52 1.69 3.66
C ALA A 21 10.56 3.13 3.11
N ARG A 22 9.48 3.90 3.29
CA ARG A 22 9.42 5.32 2.92
C ARG A 22 10.50 6.16 3.60
N GLU A 23 10.76 5.95 4.88
CA GLU A 23 11.75 6.75 5.64
C GLU A 23 13.19 6.57 5.16
N LYS A 24 13.47 5.51 4.39
CA LYS A 24 14.76 5.29 3.71
C LYS A 24 14.81 5.95 2.32
N ASP A 25 13.67 6.37 1.80
CA ASP A 25 13.55 7.06 0.52
C ASP A 25 13.82 8.55 0.70
N THR A 26 14.54 9.15 -0.26
CA THR A 26 14.88 10.58 -0.23
C THR A 26 13.77 11.46 -0.79
N ARG A 27 12.79 10.89 -1.50
CA ARG A 27 11.66 11.60 -2.09
C ARG A 27 10.62 11.93 -1.02
N SER A 28 9.89 13.02 -1.21
CA SER A 28 8.80 13.39 -0.32
C SER A 28 7.61 12.43 -0.44
N VAL A 29 6.79 12.35 0.62
CA VAL A 29 5.56 11.52 0.61
C VAL A 29 4.64 11.93 -0.53
N GLN A 30 4.56 13.22 -0.85
CA GLN A 30 3.75 13.72 -1.96
C GLN A 30 4.21 13.15 -3.30
N VAL A 31 5.52 13.16 -3.56
CA VAL A 31 6.08 12.59 -4.81
C VAL A 31 5.81 11.09 -4.88
N LEU A 32 6.03 10.37 -3.79
CA LEU A 32 5.80 8.92 -3.73
C LEU A 32 4.32 8.57 -3.93
N ALA A 33 3.41 9.30 -3.30
CA ALA A 33 1.97 9.11 -3.46
C ALA A 33 1.52 9.37 -4.90
N THR A 34 1.99 10.45 -5.53
CA THR A 34 1.72 10.74 -6.94
C THR A 34 2.22 9.62 -7.86
N LEU A 35 3.44 9.10 -7.64
CA LEU A 35 3.99 8.00 -8.43
C LEU A 35 3.22 6.68 -8.21
N ALA A 36 2.69 6.47 -7.01
CA ALA A 36 1.86 5.31 -6.67
C ALA A 36 0.38 5.51 -7.06
N GLN A 37 0.05 6.60 -7.74
CA GLN A 37 -1.30 6.95 -8.19
C GLN A 37 -2.33 7.05 -7.05
N ILE A 38 -1.90 7.49 -5.87
CA ILE A 38 -2.74 7.72 -4.71
C ILE A 38 -2.56 9.13 -4.14
N SER A 39 -3.52 9.60 -3.35
CA SER A 39 -3.37 10.89 -2.66
C SER A 39 -2.41 10.80 -1.49
N THR A 40 -1.72 11.90 -1.18
CA THR A 40 -0.83 12.00 0.01
C THR A 40 -1.58 11.67 1.30
N ALA A 41 -2.84 12.11 1.42
CA ALA A 41 -3.67 11.79 2.58
C ALA A 41 -3.95 10.29 2.69
N TYR A 42 -4.25 9.63 1.56
CA TYR A 42 -4.45 8.20 1.55
C TYR A 42 -3.19 7.44 1.95
N TRP A 43 -2.01 7.87 1.49
CA TRP A 43 -0.73 7.32 1.93
C TRP A 43 -0.57 7.36 3.46
N TYR A 44 -0.78 8.53 4.08
CA TYR A 44 -0.67 8.65 5.53
C TYR A 44 -1.69 7.79 6.29
N PHE A 45 -2.91 7.62 5.77
CA PHE A 45 -3.89 6.71 6.37
C PHE A 45 -3.45 5.25 6.31
N ILE A 46 -2.75 4.84 5.25
CA ILE A 46 -2.17 3.50 5.15
C ILE A 46 -1.07 3.32 6.19
N GLU A 47 -0.13 4.27 6.30
CA GLU A 47 0.96 4.19 7.29
C GLU A 47 0.46 4.15 8.73
N GLN A 48 -0.65 4.84 9.02
CA GLN A 48 -1.27 4.88 10.34
C GLN A 48 -2.24 3.72 10.59
N GLU A 49 -2.41 2.81 9.62
CA GLU A 49 -3.39 1.72 9.63
C GLU A 49 -4.81 2.20 9.97
N LYS A 50 -5.15 3.44 9.58
CA LYS A 50 -6.49 4.03 9.76
C LYS A 50 -7.50 3.53 8.72
N ARG A 51 -7.05 2.69 7.78
CA ARG A 51 -7.86 2.02 6.77
C ARG A 51 -7.95 0.55 7.15
N SER A 52 -9.16 -0.01 7.08
CA SER A 52 -9.38 -1.44 7.28
C SER A 52 -8.80 -2.30 6.16
N SER A 53 -8.65 -1.75 4.94
CA SER A 53 -8.08 -2.45 3.80
C SER A 53 -7.51 -1.48 2.75
N ILE A 54 -6.66 -2.02 1.88
CA ILE A 54 -6.22 -1.41 0.62
C ILE A 54 -6.41 -2.43 -0.51
N THR A 55 -6.61 -1.96 -1.73
CA THR A 55 -6.66 -2.85 -2.90
C THR A 55 -5.29 -3.45 -3.17
N GLU A 56 -5.25 -4.63 -3.79
CA GLU A 56 -3.97 -5.21 -4.25
C GLU A 56 -3.23 -4.26 -5.18
N GLU A 57 -3.93 -3.61 -6.11
CA GLU A 57 -3.35 -2.63 -7.03
C GLU A 57 -2.59 -1.51 -6.28
N ASN A 58 -3.21 -0.92 -5.26
CA ASN A 58 -2.57 0.13 -4.48
C ASN A 58 -1.34 -0.40 -3.72
N LEU A 59 -1.42 -1.62 -3.18
CA LEU A 59 -0.25 -2.26 -2.56
C LEU A 59 0.88 -2.46 -3.57
N ARG A 60 0.60 -2.99 -4.77
CA ARG A 60 1.61 -3.20 -5.83
C ARG A 60 2.20 -1.90 -6.32
N ASN A 61 1.41 -0.84 -6.42
CA ASN A 61 1.90 0.49 -6.78
C ASN A 61 2.86 1.03 -5.71
N ILE A 62 2.53 0.89 -4.43
CA ILE A 62 3.42 1.29 -3.31
C ILE A 62 4.72 0.48 -3.33
N GLU A 63 4.63 -0.84 -3.49
CA GLU A 63 5.79 -1.74 -3.63
C GLU A 63 6.71 -1.31 -4.79
N LYS A 64 6.12 -1.02 -5.95
CA LYS A 64 6.85 -0.58 -7.14
C LYS A 64 7.57 0.74 -6.92
N VAL A 65 6.91 1.75 -6.33
CA VAL A 65 7.56 3.06 -6.14
C VAL A 65 8.64 3.02 -5.08
N LEU A 66 8.49 2.19 -4.04
CA LEU A 66 9.48 2.03 -2.97
C LEU A 66 10.60 1.06 -3.35
N GLY A 67 10.43 0.26 -4.41
CA GLY A 67 11.38 -0.79 -4.79
C GLY A 67 11.46 -1.91 -3.74
N VAL A 68 10.37 -2.21 -3.04
CA VAL A 68 10.28 -3.17 -1.94
C VAL A 68 9.15 -4.18 -2.21
N ASN A 69 9.32 -5.42 -1.76
CA ASN A 69 8.26 -6.42 -1.71
C ASN A 69 7.89 -6.68 -0.23
N PHE A 70 6.63 -6.45 0.14
CA PHE A 70 6.14 -6.64 1.52
C PHE A 70 5.68 -8.08 1.81
N GLY A 71 5.71 -8.96 0.81
CA GLY A 71 5.47 -10.39 0.94
C GLY A 71 3.99 -10.78 1.03
N VAL A 72 3.07 -9.87 0.75
CA VAL A 72 1.63 -10.16 0.76
C VAL A 72 1.26 -10.98 -0.48
N LYS A 73 0.71 -12.17 -0.27
CA LYS A 73 0.27 -13.10 -1.31
C LYS A 73 -1.24 -13.24 -1.27
N PHE A 74 -1.88 -13.16 -2.43
CA PHE A 74 -3.30 -13.42 -2.59
C PHE A 74 -3.45 -14.84 -3.18
N PRO A 75 -4.23 -15.73 -2.54
CA PRO A 75 -4.52 -17.04 -3.12
C PRO A 75 -5.41 -16.88 -4.36
N ASP A 76 -5.20 -17.72 -5.37
CA ASP A 76 -6.02 -17.78 -6.59
C ASP A 76 -7.44 -18.31 -6.34
#